data_AF-A0A0J0YTZ9-F1
#
_entry.id   AF-A0A0J0YTZ9-F1
#
_cell.length_a   1.000
_cell.length_b   1.000
_cell.length_c   1.000
_cell.angle_alpha   90.00
_cell.angle_beta   90.00
_cell.angle_gamma   90.00
#
_symmetry.space_group_name_H-M   'P 1'
#
loop_
_entity.id
_entity.type
_entity.pdbx_description
1 polymer ?
#
loop_
_entity_poly.entity_id
_entity_poly.type
_entity_poly.pdbx_seq_one_letter_code
_entity_poly.pdbx_strand_id
1 'polypeptide(L)'
;MQHYVVLINPALEQAKRVAECLADVVFRYRCDHSLAEEIHAFLLANSKPADAVTEIMPLGDFMRNLNHSAPLSFVAHVAWATTELEDDNGGSLEDICYLLKGSGWNMNNIDMLIYDLTTADTAWLYARHESEIIQWLTDSGQDIFNFGYGLQDVFTKHEKFLFEIVCRWAVFRVKRSL
;
A
#
# COMPACT_ATOMS: atom_id res chain seq x y z
N MET A 1 -1.55 -9.29 -5.56
CA MET A 1 -3.01 -9.18 -5.47
C MET A 1 -3.49 -10.17 -4.42
N GLN A 2 -4.17 -9.68 -3.39
CA GLN A 2 -4.78 -10.52 -2.36
C GLN A 2 -6.28 -10.60 -2.59
N HIS A 3 -6.84 -11.80 -2.43
CA HIS A 3 -8.25 -12.06 -2.64
C HIS A 3 -9.00 -12.11 -1.32
N TYR A 4 -10.11 -11.39 -1.26
CA TYR A 4 -10.97 -11.30 -0.10
C TYR A 4 -12.40 -11.71 -0.44
N VAL A 5 -13.08 -12.16 0.60
CA VAL A 5 -14.49 -12.50 0.57
C VAL A 5 -15.21 -11.51 1.48
N VAL A 6 -16.20 -10.84 0.93
CA VAL A 6 -17.04 -9.86 1.63
C VAL A 6 -18.36 -10.54 1.97
N LEU A 7 -18.62 -10.69 3.27
CA LEU A 7 -19.88 -11.21 3.78
C LEU A 7 -20.90 -10.09 3.87
N ILE A 8 -22.10 -10.34 3.35
CA ILE A 8 -23.17 -9.36 3.26
C ILE A 8 -24.35 -9.86 4.08
N ASN A 9 -24.93 -8.97 4.89
CA ASN A 9 -26.09 -9.29 5.71
C ASN A 9 -27.28 -9.70 4.82
N PRO A 10 -27.72 -10.96 4.84
CA PRO A 10 -28.78 -11.44 3.96
C PRO A 10 -30.18 -10.93 4.35
N ALA A 11 -30.34 -10.39 5.56
CA ALA A 11 -31.60 -9.79 6.01
C ALA A 11 -31.90 -8.45 5.35
N LEU A 12 -30.92 -7.83 4.66
CA LEU A 12 -31.12 -6.57 3.95
C LEU A 12 -31.71 -6.81 2.56
N GLU A 13 -32.76 -6.07 2.23
CA GLU A 13 -33.43 -6.15 0.92
C GLU A 13 -32.46 -5.91 -0.26
N GLN A 14 -31.44 -5.08 -0.04
CA GLN A 14 -30.45 -4.75 -1.05
C GLN A 14 -29.22 -5.68 -1.06
N ALA A 15 -29.16 -6.71 -0.21
CA ALA A 15 -27.99 -7.58 -0.05
C ALA A 15 -27.48 -8.15 -1.39
N LYS A 16 -28.40 -8.65 -2.21
CA LYS A 16 -28.07 -9.17 -3.55
C LYS A 16 -27.44 -8.10 -4.45
N ARG A 17 -27.98 -6.88 -4.45
CA ARG A 17 -27.48 -5.77 -5.26
C ARG A 17 -26.14 -5.23 -4.77
N VAL A 18 -25.87 -5.33 -3.47
CA VAL A 18 -24.55 -5.02 -2.88
C VAL A 18 -23.54 -6.07 -3.33
N ALA A 19 -23.91 -7.35 -3.27
CA ALA A 19 -23.04 -8.45 -3.70
C ALA A 19 -22.66 -8.34 -5.18
N GLU A 20 -23.66 -8.09 -6.04
CA GLU A 20 -23.47 -7.86 -7.47
C GLU A 20 -22.63 -6.61 -7.75
N CYS A 21 -22.73 -5.57 -6.92
CA CYS A 21 -21.94 -4.35 -7.08
C CYS A 21 -20.47 -4.55 -6.74
N LEU A 22 -20.17 -5.44 -5.79
CA LEU A 22 -18.81 -5.74 -5.35
C LEU A 22 -18.17 -6.91 -6.12
N ALA A 23 -18.96 -7.72 -6.81
CA ALA A 23 -18.47 -8.90 -7.52
C ALA A 23 -17.32 -8.55 -8.47
N ASP A 24 -16.18 -9.21 -8.27
CA ASP A 24 -14.95 -9.10 -9.07
C ASP A 24 -14.35 -7.68 -9.12
N VAL A 25 -14.72 -6.80 -8.17
CA VAL A 25 -14.13 -5.47 -8.07
C VAL A 25 -12.70 -5.58 -7.57
N VAL A 26 -11.81 -4.89 -8.29
CA VAL A 26 -10.40 -4.75 -7.92
C VAL A 26 -10.19 -3.38 -7.27
N PHE A 27 -9.95 -3.37 -5.96
CA PHE A 27 -9.59 -2.17 -5.20
C PHE A 27 -8.08 -1.94 -5.29
N ARG A 28 -7.67 -0.72 -5.60
CA ARG A 28 -6.24 -0.36 -5.54
C ARG A 28 -5.79 -0.27 -4.09
N TYR A 29 -4.62 -0.81 -3.78
CA TYR A 29 -4.02 -0.59 -2.48
C TYR A 29 -3.75 0.90 -2.27
N ARG A 30 -4.26 1.40 -1.15
CA ARG A 30 -3.87 2.69 -0.60
C ARG A 30 -3.49 2.48 0.86
N CYS A 31 -2.26 2.82 1.16
CA CYS A 31 -1.65 2.89 2.48
C CYS A 31 -2.45 3.57 3.61
N ASP A 32 -3.31 4.52 3.26
CA ASP A 32 -4.07 5.39 4.15
C ASP A 32 -5.51 4.90 4.32
N HIS A 33 -5.92 3.89 3.55
CA HIS A 33 -7.24 3.29 3.61
C HIS A 33 -7.15 1.76 3.74
N SER A 34 -7.83 1.23 4.75
CA SER A 34 -8.12 -0.20 4.81
C SER A 34 -9.01 -0.62 3.63
N LEU A 35 -8.93 -1.88 3.24
CA LEU A 35 -9.86 -2.47 2.27
C LEU A 35 -11.33 -2.23 2.67
N ALA A 36 -11.64 -2.22 3.97
CA ALA A 36 -12.97 -1.93 4.48
C ALA A 36 -13.43 -0.49 4.16
N GLU A 37 -12.54 0.50 4.32
CA GLU A 37 -12.83 1.89 3.99
C GLU A 37 -13.00 2.10 2.48
N GLU A 38 -12.18 1.43 1.66
CA GLU A 38 -12.32 1.46 0.20
C GLU A 38 -13.64 0.83 -0.28
N ILE A 39 -14.02 -0.34 0.26
CA ILE A 39 -15.32 -0.97 -0.01
C ILE A 39 -16.45 -0.04 0.42
N HIS A 40 -16.36 0.56 1.61
CA HIS A 40 -17.38 1.47 2.13
C HIS A 40 -17.57 2.69 1.23
N ALA A 41 -16.47 3.36 0.85
CA ALA A 41 -16.49 4.51 -0.05
C ALA A 41 -17.05 4.15 -1.44
N PHE A 42 -16.67 2.99 -1.97
CA PHE A 42 -17.16 2.49 -3.25
C PHE A 42 -18.66 2.20 -3.23
N LEU A 43 -19.17 1.59 -2.16
CA LEU A 43 -20.61 1.35 -2.01
C LEU A 43 -21.39 2.66 -1.93
N LEU A 44 -20.93 3.64 -1.15
CA LEU A 44 -21.57 4.96 -1.08
C LEU A 44 -21.58 5.67 -2.45
N ALA A 45 -20.46 5.63 -3.19
CA ALA A 45 -20.37 6.20 -4.53
C ALA A 45 -21.36 5.55 -5.52
N ASN A 46 -21.67 4.27 -5.34
CA ASN A 46 -22.63 3.51 -6.15
C ASN A 46 -24.06 3.51 -5.55
N SER A 47 -24.35 4.38 -4.59
CA SER A 47 -25.65 4.48 -3.92
C SER A 47 -26.11 3.15 -3.31
N LYS A 48 -25.16 2.41 -2.72
CA LYS A 48 -25.40 1.14 -2.01
C LYS A 48 -25.21 1.32 -0.49
N PRO A 49 -25.96 0.56 0.32
CA PRO A 49 -25.80 0.56 1.78
C PRO A 49 -24.48 -0.08 2.16
N ALA A 50 -23.54 0.72 2.68
CA ALA A 50 -22.22 0.24 3.08
C ALA A 50 -22.23 -0.54 4.40
N ASP A 51 -23.24 -0.28 5.25
CA ASP A 51 -23.58 -1.03 6.46
C ASP A 51 -24.08 -2.45 6.18
N ALA A 52 -24.29 -2.81 4.91
CA ALA A 52 -24.62 -4.17 4.51
C ALA A 52 -23.44 -5.15 4.63
N VAL A 53 -22.20 -4.64 4.66
CA VAL A 53 -20.99 -5.46 4.83
C VAL A 53 -20.86 -5.86 6.30
N THR A 54 -20.94 -7.17 6.58
CA THR A 54 -20.81 -7.69 7.94
C THR A 54 -19.38 -8.04 8.30
N GLU A 55 -18.63 -8.54 7.32
CA GLU A 55 -17.28 -9.03 7.54
C GLU A 55 -16.50 -9.04 6.22
N ILE A 56 -15.18 -8.82 6.30
CA ILE A 56 -14.25 -8.94 5.19
C ILE A 56 -13.13 -9.86 5.65
N MET A 57 -12.90 -10.95 4.93
CA MET A 57 -11.89 -11.94 5.30
C MET A 57 -11.09 -12.44 4.10
N PRO A 58 -9.83 -12.88 4.30
CA PRO A 58 -9.05 -13.49 3.23
C PRO A 58 -9.75 -14.73 2.66
N LEU A 59 -9.67 -14.92 1.33
CA LEU A 59 -10.26 -16.08 0.65
C LEU A 59 -9.77 -17.42 1.23
N GLY A 60 -8.49 -17.50 1.61
CA GLY A 60 -7.93 -18.71 2.23
C GLY A 60 -8.59 -19.08 3.55
N ASP A 61 -8.91 -18.09 4.39
CA ASP A 61 -9.57 -18.30 5.68
C ASP A 61 -11.04 -18.67 5.49
N PHE A 62 -11.71 -18.01 4.54
CA PHE A 62 -13.07 -18.37 4.14
C PHE A 62 -13.17 -19.84 3.69
N MET A 63 -12.26 -20.29 2.82
CA MET A 63 -12.22 -21.67 2.33
C MET A 63 -11.98 -22.70 3.44
N ARG A 64 -11.23 -22.36 4.48
CA ARG A 64 -11.02 -23.22 5.66
C ARG A 64 -12.26 -23.31 6.55
N ASN A 65 -13.04 -22.23 6.63
CA ASN A 65 -14.21 -22.11 7.49
C ASN A 65 -15.53 -22.49 6.80
N LEU A 66 -15.51 -22.76 5.49
CA LEU A 66 -16.68 -23.08 4.66
C LEU A 66 -17.52 -24.26 5.19
N ASN A 67 -16.90 -25.18 5.94
CA ASN A 67 -17.59 -26.32 6.57
C ASN A 67 -18.28 -26.00 7.90
N HIS A 68 -18.03 -24.82 8.49
CA HIS A 68 -18.57 -24.39 9.80
C HIS A 68 -19.46 -23.15 9.72
N SER A 69 -19.52 -22.49 8.57
CA SER A 69 -20.31 -21.28 8.38
C SER A 69 -21.79 -21.61 8.09
N ALA A 70 -22.69 -20.88 8.76
CA ALA A 70 -24.12 -20.82 8.50
C ALA A 70 -24.43 -20.59 7.00
N PRO A 71 -25.67 -20.83 6.49
CA PRO A 71 -25.98 -20.65 5.08
C PRO A 71 -25.75 -19.20 4.63
N LEU A 72 -24.58 -18.96 4.04
CA LEU A 72 -24.13 -17.71 3.47
C LEU A 72 -24.99 -17.41 2.25
N SER A 73 -25.97 -16.54 2.39
CA SER A 73 -26.93 -16.31 1.29
C SER A 73 -26.41 -15.30 0.27
N PHE A 74 -25.50 -14.39 0.66
CA PHE A 74 -24.87 -13.44 -0.26
C PHE A 74 -23.42 -13.19 0.11
N VAL A 75 -22.53 -13.40 -0.85
CA VAL A 75 -21.08 -13.24 -0.72
C VAL A 75 -20.56 -12.57 -1.97
N ALA A 76 -19.62 -11.63 -1.83
CA ALA A 76 -18.91 -11.05 -2.95
C ALA A 76 -17.43 -11.35 -2.85
N HIS A 77 -16.83 -11.73 -3.98
CA HIS A 77 -15.39 -11.80 -4.11
C HIS A 77 -14.88 -10.42 -4.55
N VAL A 78 -13.85 -9.94 -3.86
CA VAL A 78 -13.14 -8.72 -4.21
C VAL A 78 -11.65 -9.00 -4.25
N ALA A 79 -10.95 -8.34 -5.15
CA ALA A 79 -9.51 -8.33 -5.16
C ALA A 79 -9.02 -7.03 -4.54
N TRP A 80 -8.12 -7.12 -3.57
CA TRP A 80 -7.30 -5.99 -3.21
C TRP A 80 -6.03 -6.13 -4.04
N ALA A 81 -5.84 -5.22 -4.99
CA ALA A 81 -4.58 -5.04 -5.67
C ALA A 81 -3.57 -4.51 -4.65
N THR A 82 -3.12 -5.40 -3.77
CA THR A 82 -1.79 -5.31 -3.18
C THR A 82 -0.85 -5.13 -4.34
N THR A 83 0.13 -4.24 -4.17
CA THR A 83 1.21 -4.06 -5.12
C THR A 83 1.82 -5.41 -5.42
N GLU A 84 1.32 -6.04 -6.47
CA GLU A 84 1.81 -7.29 -6.99
C GLU A 84 3.04 -6.90 -7.79
N LEU A 85 4.16 -6.84 -7.09
CA LEU A 85 5.41 -7.22 -7.70
C LEU A 85 5.71 -8.58 -7.09
N GLU A 86 5.42 -9.62 -7.86
CA GLU A 86 6.20 -10.85 -7.80
C GLU A 86 7.67 -10.46 -7.96
N ASP A 87 8.32 -10.22 -6.84
CA ASP A 87 9.75 -10.17 -6.62
C ASP A 87 9.89 -10.21 -5.09
N ASP A 88 11.02 -10.67 -4.57
CA ASP A 88 11.37 -10.63 -3.15
C ASP A 88 11.41 -9.19 -2.53
N ASN A 89 10.81 -8.18 -3.19
CA ASN A 89 10.89 -6.72 -2.99
C ASN A 89 9.60 -6.09 -2.39
N GLY A 90 8.70 -6.88 -1.78
CA GLY A 90 7.49 -6.36 -1.11
C GLY A 90 7.78 -5.54 0.15
N GLY A 91 8.96 -5.71 0.75
CA GLY A 91 9.31 -5.07 2.02
C GLY A 91 9.52 -3.56 1.94
N SER A 92 10.03 -3.02 0.82
CA SER A 92 10.39 -1.60 0.76
C SER A 92 9.19 -0.67 0.83
N LEU A 93 8.11 -0.97 0.11
CA LEU A 93 6.89 -0.15 0.17
C LEU A 93 6.18 -0.30 1.52
N GLU A 94 6.13 -1.50 2.09
CA GLU A 94 5.55 -1.75 3.42
C GLU A 94 6.31 -0.99 4.51
N ASP A 95 7.64 -1.02 4.47
CA ASP A 95 8.51 -0.30 5.42
C ASP A 95 8.33 1.22 5.30
N ILE A 96 8.20 1.75 4.08
CA ILE A 96 7.88 3.18 3.86
C ILE A 96 6.46 3.50 4.39
N CYS A 97 5.47 2.66 4.10
CA CYS A 97 4.10 2.83 4.62
C CYS A 97 4.07 2.81 6.15
N TYR A 98 4.85 1.93 6.78
CA TYR A 98 4.97 1.81 8.22
C TYR A 98 5.49 3.11 8.85
N LEU A 99 6.54 3.70 8.27
CA LEU A 99 7.10 4.98 8.74
C LEU A 99 6.13 6.15 8.54
N LEU A 100 5.32 6.11 7.48
CA LEU A 100 4.31 7.12 7.18
C LEU A 100 2.95 6.84 7.82
N LYS A 101 2.83 5.83 8.70
CA LYS A 101 1.55 5.45 9.28
C LYS A 101 0.91 6.59 10.07
N GLY A 102 -0.35 6.90 9.74
CA GLY A 102 -1.13 7.95 10.41
C GLY A 102 -0.86 9.37 9.90
N SER A 103 -0.02 9.55 8.88
CA SER A 103 0.27 10.86 8.27
C SER A 103 -0.72 11.31 7.19
N GLY A 104 -1.63 10.42 6.73
CA GLY A 104 -2.60 10.74 5.68
C GLY A 104 -1.92 11.11 4.35
N TRP A 105 -0.95 10.30 3.93
CA TRP A 105 -0.15 10.59 2.74
C TRP A 105 -0.91 10.34 1.44
N ASN A 106 -0.68 11.20 0.46
CA ASN A 106 -1.26 11.19 -0.88
C ASN A 106 -0.25 11.77 -1.88
N MET A 107 -0.59 11.76 -3.17
CA MET A 107 0.33 12.23 -4.24
C MET A 107 0.81 13.69 -4.08
N ASN A 108 0.06 14.53 -3.36
CA ASN A 108 0.39 15.95 -3.21
C ASN A 108 1.31 16.25 -2.01
N ASN A 109 1.38 15.35 -1.01
CA ASN A 109 2.16 15.57 0.21
C ASN A 109 3.25 14.50 0.46
N ILE A 110 3.33 13.45 -0.36
CA ILE A 110 4.28 12.35 -0.17
C ILE A 110 5.74 12.81 -0.14
N ASP A 111 6.12 13.74 -1.02
CA ASP A 111 7.48 14.29 -1.05
C ASP A 111 7.82 14.96 0.29
N MET A 112 6.92 15.80 0.81
CA MET A 112 7.12 16.47 2.10
C MET A 112 7.25 15.47 3.25
N LEU A 113 6.33 14.50 3.32
CA LEU A 113 6.29 13.53 4.41
C LEU A 113 7.51 12.60 4.43
N ILE A 114 8.06 12.24 3.27
CA ILE A 114 9.29 11.46 3.18
C ILE A 114 10.51 12.28 3.60
N TYR A 115 10.53 13.58 3.31
CA TYR A 115 11.61 14.47 3.74
C TYR A 115 11.50 14.88 5.23
N ASP A 116 10.33 14.68 5.85
CA ASP A 116 10.12 14.85 7.29
C ASP A 116 10.57 13.63 8.12
N LEU A 117 10.97 12.53 7.48
CA LEU A 117 11.54 11.36 8.16
C LEU A 117 12.82 11.73 8.91
N THR A 118 13.08 11.04 10.02
CA THR A 118 14.31 11.27 10.78
C THR A 118 15.51 10.63 10.07
N THR A 119 16.72 11.10 10.40
CA THR A 119 17.95 10.44 9.95
C THR A 119 18.00 8.97 10.39
N ALA A 120 17.46 8.63 11.56
CA ALA A 120 17.36 7.25 12.02
C ALA A 120 16.44 6.40 11.13
N ASP A 121 15.29 6.95 10.72
CA ASP A 121 14.36 6.26 9.81
C ASP A 121 15.01 6.03 8.44
N THR A 122 15.68 7.04 7.89
CA THR A 122 16.37 6.90 6.60
C THR A 122 17.56 5.92 6.67
N ALA A 123 18.30 5.90 7.77
CA ALA A 123 19.39 4.94 7.96
C ALA A 123 18.84 3.51 8.10
N TRP A 124 17.70 3.35 8.78
CA TRP A 124 17.02 2.06 8.90
C TRP A 124 16.50 1.57 7.54
N LEU A 125 15.89 2.46 6.74
CA LEU A 125 15.48 2.14 5.36
C LEU A 125 16.68 1.75 4.50
N TYR A 126 17.77 2.52 4.56
CA TYR A 126 18.99 2.22 3.80
C TYR A 126 19.55 0.84 4.16
N ALA A 127 19.67 0.52 5.46
CA ALA A 127 20.22 -0.75 5.91
C ALA A 127 19.41 -1.98 5.45
N ARG A 128 18.11 -1.82 5.22
CA ARG A 128 17.22 -2.90 4.79
C ARG A 128 17.11 -3.02 3.27
N HIS A 129 17.20 -1.89 2.57
CA HIS A 129 16.92 -1.78 1.14
C HIS A 129 18.12 -1.28 0.34
N GLU A 130 19.34 -1.43 0.87
CA GLU A 130 20.58 -0.94 0.26
C GLU A 130 20.71 -1.40 -1.20
N SER A 131 20.52 -2.70 -1.46
CA SER A 131 20.60 -3.26 -2.80
C SER A 131 19.59 -2.64 -3.77
N GLU A 132 18.35 -2.40 -3.32
CA GLU A 132 17.31 -1.77 -4.13
C GLU A 132 17.65 -0.30 -4.43
N ILE A 133 18.20 0.42 -3.45
CA ILE A 133 18.60 1.81 -3.59
C ILE A 133 19.78 1.94 -4.56
N ILE A 134 20.80 1.07 -4.44
CA ILE A 134 21.96 1.04 -5.34
C ILE A 134 21.53 0.69 -6.77
N GLN A 135 20.64 -0.29 -6.91
CA GLN A 135 20.10 -0.67 -8.22
C GLN A 135 19.32 0.51 -8.84
N TRP A 136 18.46 1.17 -8.07
CA TRP A 136 17.73 2.35 -8.53
C TRP A 136 18.66 3.50 -8.95
N LEU A 137 19.73 3.79 -8.18
CA LEU A 137 20.74 4.78 -8.56
C LEU A 137 21.37 4.44 -9.91
N THR A 138 21.74 3.17 -10.09
CA THR A 138 22.35 2.67 -11.33
C THR A 138 21.40 2.78 -12.51
N ASP A 139 20.16 2.34 -12.35
CA ASP A 139 19.14 2.33 -13.41
C ASP A 139 18.67 3.74 -13.80
N SER A 140 18.62 4.65 -12.83
CA SER A 140 18.26 6.05 -13.04
C SER A 140 19.41 6.89 -13.62
N GLY A 141 20.62 6.33 -13.71
CA GLY A 141 21.81 7.04 -14.13
C GLY A 141 22.17 8.21 -13.21
N GLN A 142 21.72 8.17 -11.95
CA GLN A 142 22.00 9.22 -10.97
C GLN A 142 23.31 8.93 -10.25
N ASP A 143 24.17 9.94 -10.21
CA ASP A 143 25.41 9.95 -9.47
C ASP A 143 25.42 11.05 -8.40
N ILE A 144 26.48 11.08 -7.59
CA ILE A 144 26.65 12.06 -6.50
C ILE A 144 26.51 13.52 -6.96
N PHE A 145 26.88 13.82 -8.22
CA PHE A 145 26.82 15.16 -8.77
C PHE A 145 25.38 15.54 -9.14
N ASN A 146 24.54 14.58 -9.54
CA ASN A 146 23.11 14.81 -9.74
C ASN A 146 22.36 15.21 -8.46
N PHE A 147 22.93 14.88 -7.29
CA PHE A 147 22.42 15.33 -5.99
C PHE A 147 23.06 16.64 -5.50
N GLY A 148 23.94 17.26 -6.30
CA GLY A 148 24.63 18.50 -5.95
C GLY A 148 25.80 18.33 -4.98
N TYR A 149 26.29 17.10 -4.81
CA TYR A 149 27.42 16.80 -3.93
C TYR A 149 28.70 16.56 -4.74
N GLY A 150 29.84 16.99 -4.20
CA GLY A 150 31.16 16.62 -4.71
C GLY A 150 31.71 15.37 -4.02
N LEU A 151 32.79 14.80 -4.59
CA LEU A 151 33.51 13.67 -3.98
C LEU A 151 33.96 13.96 -2.54
N GLN A 152 34.35 15.19 -2.24
CA GLN A 152 34.74 15.60 -0.88
C GLN A 152 33.56 15.62 0.10
N ASP A 153 32.35 15.89 -0.38
CA ASP A 153 31.14 15.88 0.45
C ASP A 153 30.74 14.47 0.87
N VAL A 154 31.08 13.44 0.07
CA VAL A 154 30.84 12.04 0.46
C VAL A 154 31.57 11.69 1.76
N PHE A 155 32.77 12.24 1.97
CA PHE A 155 33.55 12.00 3.18
C PHE A 155 33.20 12.94 4.34
N THR A 156 32.70 14.14 4.05
CA THR A 156 32.46 15.18 5.07
C THR A 156 30.99 15.35 5.46
N LYS A 157 30.06 14.87 4.63
CA LYS A 157 28.60 15.00 4.78
C LYS A 157 27.87 13.69 4.46
N HIS A 158 28.52 12.55 4.73
CA HIS A 158 28.04 11.22 4.40
C HIS A 158 26.57 10.98 4.81
N GLU A 159 26.20 11.36 6.04
CA GLU A 159 24.82 11.19 6.54
C GLU A 159 23.79 12.02 5.75
N LYS A 160 24.13 13.27 5.38
CA LYS A 160 23.23 14.11 4.57
C LYS A 160 23.06 13.57 3.16
N PHE A 161 24.13 13.04 2.60
CA PHE A 161 24.11 12.41 1.29
C PHE A 161 23.25 11.14 1.28
N LEU A 162 23.44 10.26 2.28
CA LEU A 162 22.61 9.07 2.46
C LEU A 162 21.13 9.43 2.65
N PHE A 163 20.84 10.42 3.49
CA PHE A 163 19.48 10.91 3.71
C PHE A 163 18.81 11.32 2.38
N GLU A 164 19.50 12.15 1.58
CA GLU A 164 18.96 12.65 0.31
C GLU A 164 18.69 11.51 -0.69
N ILE A 165 19.60 10.53 -0.78
CA ILE A 165 19.42 9.35 -1.65
C ILE A 165 18.18 8.57 -1.21
N VAL A 166 18.09 8.24 0.07
CA VAL A 166 17.02 7.40 0.61
C VAL A 166 15.67 8.08 0.43
N CYS A 167 15.57 9.38 0.73
CA CYS A 167 14.32 10.13 0.55
C CYS A 167 13.89 10.15 -0.93
N ARG A 168 14.80 10.42 -1.86
CA ARG A 168 14.46 10.44 -3.30
C ARG A 168 14.08 9.06 -3.82
N TRP A 169 14.79 8.02 -3.41
CA TRP A 169 14.43 6.65 -3.72
C TRP A 169 13.05 6.30 -3.17
N ALA A 170 12.76 6.64 -1.91
CA ALA A 170 11.47 6.36 -1.29
C ALA A 170 10.33 7.09 -2.00
N VAL A 171 10.52 8.36 -2.39
CA VAL A 171 9.55 9.12 -3.21
C VAL A 171 9.31 8.42 -4.55
N PHE A 172 10.37 8.04 -5.25
CA PHE A 172 10.27 7.30 -6.51
C PHE A 172 9.51 5.99 -6.32
N ARG A 173 9.85 5.24 -5.27
CA ARG A 173 9.25 3.94 -4.97
C ARG A 173 7.75 4.06 -4.74
N VAL A 174 7.32 5.01 -3.91
CA VAL A 174 5.90 5.25 -3.64
C VAL A 174 5.17 5.73 -4.89
N LYS A 175 5.72 6.69 -5.64
CA LYS A 175 5.07 7.22 -6.86
C LYS A 175 4.93 6.19 -7.97
N ARG A 176 5.86 5.25 -8.09
CA ARG A 176 5.76 4.14 -9.05
C ARG A 176 4.65 3.15 -8.70
N SER A 177 4.24 3.09 -7.44
CA SER A 177 3.25 2.15 -6.92
C SER A 177 1.82 2.68 -6.88
N LEU A 178 1.61 3.97 -7.20
CA LEU A 178 0.29 4.64 -7.26
C LEU A 178 -0.24 4.76 -8.70
#